data_AF-A0A348NSD8-F1
#
_entry.id   AF-A0A348NSD8-F1
#
_cell.length_a   1.000
_cell.length_b   1.000
_cell.length_c   1.000
_cell.angle_alpha   90.00
_cell.angle_beta   90.00
_cell.angle_gamma   90.00
#
_symmetry.space_group_name_H-M   'P 1'
#
loop_
_entity.id
_entity.type
_entity.pdbx_description
1 polymer ?
#
loop_
_entity_poly.entity_id
_entity_poly.type
_entity_poly.pdbx_seq_one_letter_code
_entity_poly.pdbx_strand_id
1 'polypeptide(L)'
;MQQALDAFPQLRFNLDVKANCAAVPVGRAVARHADRVLLTSFSDTRRLVALDAARSRSAAVQPATSGGTSTVARPVTLYVD
;
A
#
# COMPACT_ATOMS: atom_id res chain seq x y z
N MET A 1 3.90 14.17 0.61
CA MET A 1 4.44 12.84 0.22
C MET A 1 4.83 12.74 -1.24
N GLN A 2 4.02 13.24 -2.19
CA GLN A 2 4.37 13.25 -3.63
C GLN A 2 5.74 13.89 -3.92
N GLN A 3 6.04 15.06 -3.31
CA GLN A 3 7.34 15.70 -3.43
C GLN A 3 8.52 14.79 -3.05
N ALA A 4 8.37 13.96 -2.01
CA ALA A 4 9.43 13.02 -1.60
C ALA A 4 9.59 11.88 -2.62
N LEU A 5 8.49 11.37 -3.17
CA LEU A 5 8.56 10.37 -4.24
C LEU A 5 9.33 10.95 -5.44
N ASP A 6 9.02 12.17 -5.86
CA ASP A 6 9.67 12.79 -7.01
C ASP A 6 11.13 13.19 -6.74
N ALA A 7 11.44 13.68 -5.53
CA ALA A 7 12.79 14.10 -5.14
C ALA A 7 13.79 12.94 -4.96
N PHE A 8 13.30 11.73 -4.68
CA PHE A 8 14.14 10.57 -4.42
C PHE A 8 13.76 9.40 -5.37
N PRO A 9 14.10 9.48 -6.66
CA PRO A 9 13.63 8.53 -7.66
C PRO A 9 14.17 7.10 -7.47
N GLN A 10 15.33 6.95 -6.82
CA GLN A 10 15.98 5.66 -6.59
C GLN A 10 15.59 5.00 -5.26
N LEU A 11 14.91 5.73 -4.36
CA LEU A 11 14.52 5.19 -3.06
C LEU A 11 13.23 4.37 -3.17
N ARG A 12 13.20 3.29 -2.39
CA ARG A 12 11.99 2.51 -2.12
C ARG A 12 11.27 3.08 -0.90
N PHE A 13 9.96 3.23 -0.97
CA PHE A 13 9.15 3.82 0.08
C PHE A 13 8.18 2.80 0.67
N ASN A 14 8.03 2.81 2.00
CA ASN A 14 6.88 2.21 2.68
C ASN A 14 5.90 3.32 3.06
N LEU A 15 4.71 3.34 2.45
CA LEU A 15 3.68 4.33 2.72
C LEU A 15 2.50 3.69 3.44
N ASP A 16 2.34 4.03 4.72
CA ASP A 16 1.26 3.54 5.57
C ASP A 16 0.06 4.51 5.59
N VAL A 17 -1.10 4.04 5.11
CA VAL A 17 -2.35 4.82 5.10
C VAL A 17 -3.00 4.77 6.47
N LYS A 18 -2.96 5.89 7.20
CA LYS A 18 -3.48 6.00 8.57
C LYS A 18 -4.83 6.70 8.70
N ALA A 19 -5.42 7.19 7.60
CA ALA A 19 -6.71 7.90 7.61
C ALA A 19 -7.59 7.50 6.42
N ASN A 20 -8.92 7.44 6.63
CA ASN A 20 -9.87 7.07 5.58
C ASN A 20 -9.83 8.05 4.40
N CYS A 21 -9.82 9.35 4.69
CA CYS A 21 -9.74 10.40 3.67
C CYS A 21 -8.42 10.38 2.87
N ALA A 22 -7.38 9.73 3.38
CA ALA A 22 -6.10 9.61 2.70
C ALA A 22 -6.03 8.42 1.73
N ALA A 23 -6.88 7.40 1.88
CA ALA A 23 -6.75 6.15 1.12
C ALA A 23 -6.77 6.38 -0.40
N VAL A 24 -7.78 7.08 -0.92
CA VAL A 24 -7.90 7.36 -2.36
C VAL A 24 -6.80 8.32 -2.85
N PRO A 25 -6.55 9.49 -2.23
CA PRO A 25 -5.47 10.38 -2.67
C PRO A 25 -4.09 9.72 -2.68
N VAL A 26 -3.78 8.91 -1.66
CA VAL A 26 -2.52 8.18 -1.58
C VAL A 26 -2.41 7.15 -2.70
N GLY A 27 -3.43 6.31 -2.90
CA GLY A 27 -3.44 5.31 -3.97
C GLY A 27 -3.21 5.92 -5.36
N ARG A 28 -3.92 7.03 -5.67
CA ARG A 28 -3.74 7.76 -6.93
C ARG A 28 -2.33 8.32 -7.09
N ALA A 29 -1.72 8.83 -6.02
CA ALA A 29 -0.37 9.34 -6.04
C ALA A 29 0.68 8.24 -6.28
N VAL A 30 0.46 7.06 -5.70
CA VAL A 30 1.34 5.89 -5.80
C VAL A 30 1.33 5.25 -7.17
N ALA A 31 0.23 5.34 -7.93
CA ALA A 31 0.10 4.69 -9.25
C ALA A 31 1.28 4.97 -10.20
N ARG A 32 1.83 6.19 -10.21
CA ARG A 32 2.96 6.57 -11.08
C ARG A 32 4.33 6.08 -10.60
N HIS A 33 4.40 5.57 -9.37
CA HIS A 33 5.62 5.17 -8.65
C HIS A 33 5.50 3.74 -8.09
N ALA A 34 4.60 2.92 -8.67
CA ALA A 34 4.18 1.65 -8.10
C ALA A 34 5.32 0.63 -7.95
N ASP A 35 6.31 0.66 -8.83
CA ASP A 35 7.49 -0.22 -8.87
C ASP A 35 8.40 -0.11 -7.63
N ARG A 36 8.29 0.97 -6.86
CA ARG A 36 9.17 1.28 -5.73
C ARG A 36 8.42 1.68 -4.46
N VAL A 37 7.11 1.47 -4.42
CA VAL A 37 6.29 1.75 -3.24
C VAL A 37 5.68 0.46 -2.70
N LEU A 38 5.93 0.23 -1.41
CA LEU A 38 5.15 -0.67 -0.58
C LEU A 38 3.98 0.13 0.03
N LEU A 39 2.76 -0.10 -0.45
CA LEU A 39 1.55 0.59 0.02
C LEU A 39 0.87 -0.25 1.11
N THR A 40 0.78 0.28 2.33
CA THR A 40 0.38 -0.47 3.52
C THR A 40 -0.77 0.19 4.28
N SER A 41 -1.49 -0.62 5.06
CA SER A 41 -2.35 -0.17 6.16
C SER A 41 -2.66 -1.36 7.04
N PHE A 42 -2.69 -1.16 8.37
CA PHE A 42 -3.28 -2.15 9.27
C PHE A 42 -4.78 -2.35 8.98
N SER A 43 -5.52 -1.29 8.66
CA SER A 43 -6.93 -1.44 8.28
C SER A 43 -7.05 -2.09 6.91
N ASP A 44 -7.65 -3.28 6.85
CA ASP A 44 -7.91 -3.97 5.58
C ASP A 44 -8.71 -3.12 4.62
N THR A 45 -9.78 -2.47 5.09
CA THR A 45 -10.61 -1.58 4.26
C THR A 45 -9.79 -0.45 3.65
N ARG A 46 -8.99 0.28 4.45
CA ARG A 46 -8.17 1.38 3.91
C ARG A 46 -7.12 0.88 2.93
N ARG A 47 -6.48 -0.26 3.24
CA ARG A 47 -5.50 -0.90 2.36
C ARG A 47 -6.10 -1.22 1.01
N LEU A 48 -7.26 -1.88 0.99
CA LEU A 48 -7.95 -2.25 -0.24
C LEU A 48 -8.40 -1.03 -1.04
N VAL A 49 -8.96 0.00 -0.40
CA VAL A 49 -9.36 1.25 -1.07
C VAL A 49 -8.15 1.95 -1.70
N ALA A 50 -7.02 2.02 -1.01
CA ALA A 50 -5.82 2.63 -1.55
C ALA A 50 -5.22 1.84 -2.72
N LEU A 51 -5.23 0.50 -2.64
CA LEU A 51 -4.79 -0.37 -3.73
C LEU A 51 -5.69 -0.29 -4.96
N ASP A 52 -7.01 -0.23 -4.77
CA ASP A 52 -7.97 -0.05 -5.86
C ASP A 52 -7.78 1.31 -6.56
N ALA A 53 -7.61 2.38 -5.78
CA ALA A 53 -7.32 3.70 -6.31
C ALA A 53 -5.99 3.73 -7.11
N ALA A 54 -4.97 2.96 -6.70
CA ALA A 54 -3.73 2.80 -7.46
C ALA A 54 -3.94 2.01 -8.77
N ARG A 55 -4.65 0.86 -8.69
CA ARG A 55 -4.99 0.01 -9.85
C ARG A 55 -5.72 0.77 -10.94
N SER A 56 -6.71 1.58 -10.56
CA SER A 56 -7.52 2.36 -11.51
C SER A 56 -6.71 3.37 -12.35
N ARG A 57 -5.45 3.65 -11.98
CA ARG A 57 -4.58 4.61 -12.67
C ARG A 57 -3.26 4.02 -13.16
N SER A 58 -2.95 2.76 -12.86
CA SER A 58 -1.72 2.09 -13.30
C SER A 58 -2.06 0.88 -14.17
N ALA A 59 -1.66 0.93 -15.44
CA ALA A 59 -1.91 -0.13 -16.40
C ALA A 59 -0.83 -1.24 -16.41
N ALA A 60 0.35 -0.99 -15.82
CA ALA A 60 1.51 -1.86 -16.00
C ALA A 60 2.01 -2.54 -14.71
N VAL A 61 2.08 -1.80 -13.60
CA VAL A 61 2.68 -2.30 -12.34
C VAL A 61 1.79 -1.95 -11.16
N GLN A 62 1.51 -2.95 -10.33
CA GLN A 62 0.77 -2.77 -9.08
C GLN A 62 1.75 -2.57 -7.92
N PRO A 63 1.49 -1.65 -6.98
CA PRO A 63 2.36 -1.49 -5.83
C PRO A 63 2.33 -2.74 -4.97
N ALA A 64 3.49 -3.08 -4.40
CA ALA A 64 3.56 -4.11 -3.38
C ALA A 64 2.71 -3.69 -2.16
N THR A 65 2.24 -4.66 -1.36
CA THR A 65 1.47 -4.39 -0.15
C THR A 65 1.80 -5.40 0.95
N SER A 66 1.57 -5.01 2.21
CA SER A 66 1.63 -5.92 3.36
C SER A 66 0.27 -6.59 3.61
N GLY A 67 0.26 -7.54 4.54
CA GLY A 67 -0.98 -7.96 5.20
C GLY A 67 -1.59 -6.79 6.00
N GLY A 68 -2.93 -6.74 6.05
CA GLY A 68 -3.63 -5.91 7.04
C GLY A 68 -3.97 -6.73 8.29
N THR A 69 -4.80 -6.19 9.18
CA THR A 69 -5.14 -6.80 10.48
C THR A 69 -5.64 -8.23 10.32
N SER A 70 -6.53 -8.52 9.38
CA SER A 70 -7.01 -9.89 9.15
C SER A 70 -5.92 -10.86 8.73
N THR A 71 -4.84 -10.39 8.11
CA THR A 71 -3.71 -11.25 7.72
C THR A 71 -2.74 -11.43 8.88
N VAL A 72 -2.43 -10.35 9.60
CA VAL A 72 -1.49 -10.37 10.74
C VAL A 72 -2.07 -11.11 11.93
N ALA A 73 -3.37 -11.00 12.18
CA ALA A 73 -4.06 -11.66 13.29
C ALA A 73 -4.38 -13.13 13.02
N ARG A 74 -4.05 -13.67 11.83
CA ARG A 74 -4.23 -15.10 11.58
C ARG A 74 -3.22 -15.88 12.42
N PRO A 75 -3.66 -16.73 13.36
CA PRO A 75 -2.75 -17.62 14.04
C PRO A 75 -2.07 -18.50 12.97
N VAL A 76 -0.74 -18.49 12.96
CA VAL A 76 0.03 -19.48 12.21
C VAL A 76 -0.05 -20.76 13.03
N THR A 77 -1.11 -21.55 12.84
CA THR A 77 -1.18 -22.92 13.34
C THR A 77 -0.26 -23.78 12.47
N LEU A 78 1.04 -23.63 12.67
CA LEU A 78 2.04 -24.58 12.22
C LEU A 78 2.84 -24.95 13.46
N TYR A 79 2.75 -26.23 13.83
CA TYR A 79 3.38 -26.88 14.98
C TYR A 79 2.82 -26.55 16.38
N VAL A 80 1.78 -27.28 16.75
CA VAL A 80 1.65 -27.86 18.10
C VAL A 80 1.14 -29.28 17.92
N ASP A 81 2.08 -30.22 17.74
CA ASP A 81 1.87 -31.63 18.05
C ASP A 81 1.91 -31.82 19.58
#